data_AF-A0A7X4AU21-F1
#
_entry.id   AF-A0A7X4AU21-F1
#
_cell.length_a   1.000
_cell.length_b   1.000
_cell.length_c   1.000
_cell.angle_alpha   90.00
_cell.angle_beta   90.00
_cell.angle_gamma   90.00
#
_symmetry.space_group_name_H-M   'P 1'
#
loop_
_entity.id
_entity.type
_entity.pdbx_description
1 polymer ?
#
loop_
_entity_poly.entity_id
_entity_poly.type
_entity_poly.pdbx_seq_one_letter_code
_entity_poly.pdbx_strand_id
1 'polypeptide(L)'
;MPPTSVQGRLCDMLSTMKYLWLFVFLVLGIAVVSCGGSDDSDDSGGWFGTAPAAARAEMALAMSEEEQADRGAMVKRQAPAPDPASAPVAAAAAVVGAPGLPGKPGSSVLSDPQVADDSGESLPGGDTATLVQQRRIIVRTVDMGIVVGDVGESIDVIGGVAEEMGGWLVSSSHADERFGFVSVRVPAERLDEAIQRLRAMAQDVESEITSSRDVTDEYYDIQARLTNLEATEGALIKLLDRAEKVEDALSIQQSLSEVQENIERLQGRIKLLEQTAAYSLINVSLELVKGKMSIDAGADKSTAVDEPVRFRATFTPPPDIEDFTFMWDFGDGSSPVSNNRTAPTEDESKRVTATITHVYADERDSPYIAQIKISGFGEAGEFEGEDTVIVTVSRAPAIEVFAGESISIEAGDTVHFSGSFTRPTEIRDVKYVWDFGEGSAPEGGSVAEGVTTVVASHTYPNHRPYRYEVRLTITAQSDAGPVEQSSVVGVFVREPLGWTIGGWDGEDQIKGAVRSLSAVVLGLTTLGIWFVIFAPVWVVVIVVVVLVRRRRARNPQTPDPEQELEEEPDSDESEE
;
A
#
# COMPACT_ATOMS: atom_id res chain seq x y z
N MET A 1 -26.81 55.13 -9.11
CA MET A 1 -26.81 56.19 -10.15
C MET A 1 -25.66 55.93 -11.13
N PRO A 2 -25.73 56.43 -12.38
CA PRO A 2 -25.24 55.69 -13.56
C PRO A 2 -24.18 56.51 -14.36
N PRO A 3 -24.05 56.56 -15.71
CA PRO A 3 -24.93 56.20 -16.85
C PRO A 3 -24.73 54.75 -17.37
N THR A 4 -25.56 54.07 -18.16
CA THR A 4 -26.91 54.25 -18.78
C THR A 4 -27.14 55.29 -19.91
N SER A 5 -26.92 54.88 -21.17
CA SER A 5 -27.84 54.98 -22.34
C SER A 5 -27.18 54.26 -23.54
N VAL A 6 -27.83 53.54 -24.47
CA VAL A 6 -29.22 53.42 -24.95
C VAL A 6 -29.67 54.52 -25.93
N GLN A 7 -29.18 54.41 -27.16
CA GLN A 7 -29.90 54.62 -28.43
C GLN A 7 -29.34 53.59 -29.45
N GLY A 8 -30.07 53.10 -30.45
CA GLY A 8 -31.50 53.27 -30.73
C GLY A 8 -31.84 52.56 -32.05
N ARG A 9 -32.70 51.53 -32.01
CA ARG A 9 -33.25 50.89 -33.22
C ARG A 9 -34.02 51.91 -34.06
N LEU A 10 -33.90 51.86 -35.37
CA LEU A 10 -34.89 52.41 -36.31
C LEU A 10 -34.89 51.58 -37.60
N CYS A 11 -36.10 51.23 -38.06
CA CYS A 11 -36.50 50.61 -39.33
C CYS A 11 -35.50 49.62 -40.00
N ASP A 12 -35.77 48.32 -40.13
CA ASP A 12 -37.06 47.60 -40.09
C ASP A 12 -38.13 48.21 -41.02
N MET A 13 -38.10 47.83 -42.30
CA MET A 13 -39.29 47.88 -43.15
C MET A 13 -39.21 46.87 -44.31
N LEU A 14 -40.28 46.06 -44.42
CA LEU A 14 -40.74 45.36 -45.63
C LEU A 14 -39.78 44.28 -46.19
N SER A 15 -40.04 42.98 -46.05
CA SER A 15 -41.28 42.25 -46.44
C SER A 15 -41.69 42.60 -47.87
N THR A 16 -41.38 41.80 -48.87
CA THR A 16 -41.98 40.49 -49.19
C THR A 16 -41.08 39.80 -50.26
N MET A 17 -41.22 38.54 -50.70
CA MET A 17 -42.43 37.78 -50.98
C MET A 17 -42.12 36.29 -51.31
N LYS A 18 -42.94 35.34 -50.82
CA LYS A 18 -43.06 33.91 -51.22
C LYS A 18 -41.83 32.99 -50.99
N TYR A 19 -41.91 31.92 -50.19
CA TYR A 19 -42.74 30.69 -50.30
C TYR A 19 -42.42 29.79 -51.52
N LEU A 20 -41.77 28.64 -51.28
CA LEU A 20 -42.36 27.28 -51.42
C LEU A 20 -41.33 26.18 -51.00
N TRP A 21 -41.79 25.15 -50.25
CA TRP A 21 -41.18 23.81 -50.04
C TRP A 21 -39.85 23.74 -49.25
N LEU A 22 -39.63 22.80 -48.30
CA LEU A 22 -40.50 21.90 -47.50
C LEU A 22 -39.69 21.55 -46.21
N PHE A 23 -40.21 21.64 -44.97
CA PHE A 23 -40.84 20.56 -44.17
C PHE A 23 -40.10 19.19 -44.24
N VAL A 24 -39.80 18.46 -43.16
CA VAL A 24 -40.35 18.40 -41.78
C VAL A 24 -39.24 18.34 -40.70
N PHE A 25 -39.57 18.67 -39.44
CA PHE A 25 -38.65 18.73 -38.29
C PHE A 25 -39.27 18.02 -37.05
N LEU A 26 -38.46 17.28 -36.28
CA LEU A 26 -38.45 17.18 -34.79
C LEU A 26 -39.70 16.69 -34.01
N VAL A 27 -39.48 16.19 -32.77
CA VAL A 27 -40.29 16.20 -31.50
C VAL A 27 -39.66 15.15 -30.56
N LEU A 28 -39.35 15.32 -29.26
CA LEU A 28 -39.19 16.43 -28.29
C LEU A 28 -38.10 15.93 -27.26
N GLY A 29 -37.74 16.52 -26.11
CA GLY A 29 -38.18 17.67 -25.31
C GLY A 29 -37.60 17.55 -23.87
N ILE A 30 -37.18 18.64 -23.22
CA ILE A 30 -36.43 18.64 -21.94
C ILE A 30 -37.25 19.30 -20.81
N ALA A 31 -37.21 18.74 -19.59
CA ALA A 31 -37.29 19.37 -18.24
C ALA A 31 -37.83 18.36 -17.19
N VAL A 32 -37.60 18.42 -15.86
CA VAL A 32 -36.52 18.87 -14.93
C VAL A 32 -37.18 18.90 -13.51
N VAL A 33 -36.60 18.16 -12.56
CA VAL A 33 -36.63 18.33 -11.08
C VAL A 33 -37.97 18.54 -10.32
N SER A 34 -38.24 17.64 -9.35
CA SER A 34 -38.78 17.97 -8.02
C SER A 34 -38.36 16.89 -6.99
N CYS A 35 -38.55 17.13 -5.69
CA CYS A 35 -37.87 16.40 -4.60
C CYS A 35 -38.71 15.34 -3.85
N GLY A 36 -38.06 14.23 -3.50
CA GLY A 36 -38.02 13.71 -2.11
C GLY A 36 -39.06 12.66 -1.65
N GLY A 37 -38.60 11.75 -0.77
CA GLY A 37 -39.46 11.04 0.20
C GLY A 37 -39.38 9.50 0.23
N SER A 38 -38.65 8.97 1.22
CA SER A 38 -39.00 7.80 2.09
C SER A 38 -39.35 6.40 1.53
N ASP A 39 -38.66 5.41 2.12
CA ASP A 39 -39.12 4.10 2.63
C ASP A 39 -39.23 2.83 1.73
N ASP A 40 -38.40 1.85 2.12
CA ASP A 40 -38.64 0.40 2.34
C ASP A 40 -38.74 -0.67 1.22
N SER A 41 -38.43 -1.90 1.67
CA SER A 41 -38.64 -3.25 1.10
C SER A 41 -37.72 -3.78 -0.02
N ASP A 42 -36.62 -4.40 0.43
CA ASP A 42 -36.24 -5.83 0.27
C ASP A 42 -36.41 -6.62 -1.05
N ASP A 43 -35.39 -7.46 -1.27
CA ASP A 43 -35.34 -8.78 -1.92
C ASP A 43 -35.83 -9.00 -3.37
N SER A 44 -34.88 -9.42 -4.22
CA SER A 44 -35.12 -10.31 -5.35
C SER A 44 -33.90 -11.20 -5.66
N GLY A 45 -33.68 -12.23 -4.84
CA GLY A 45 -32.64 -13.25 -5.05
C GLY A 45 -32.93 -14.16 -6.25
N GLY A 46 -32.03 -14.18 -7.24
CA GLY A 46 -32.21 -14.91 -8.50
C GLY A 46 -31.56 -16.30 -8.56
N TRP A 47 -32.41 -17.33 -8.61
CA TRP A 47 -32.31 -18.54 -9.46
C TRP A 47 -30.98 -19.33 -9.53
N PHE A 48 -31.01 -20.59 -9.06
CA PHE A 48 -30.08 -21.65 -9.51
C PHE A 48 -30.85 -22.92 -9.94
N GLY A 49 -30.29 -23.65 -10.91
CA GLY A 49 -30.91 -24.82 -11.54
C GLY A 49 -30.74 -26.14 -10.78
N THR A 50 -31.47 -27.17 -11.23
CA THR A 50 -31.58 -28.47 -10.56
C THR A 50 -30.80 -29.60 -11.24
N ALA A 51 -30.30 -30.55 -10.45
CA ALA A 51 -29.92 -31.91 -10.88
C ALA A 51 -30.15 -32.91 -9.72
N PRO A 52 -30.60 -34.17 -9.95
CA PRO A 52 -31.15 -34.99 -8.84
C PRO A 52 -30.53 -36.38 -8.62
N ALA A 53 -30.87 -36.94 -7.45
CA ALA A 53 -31.11 -38.36 -7.15
C ALA A 53 -29.94 -39.39 -7.11
N ALA A 54 -29.73 -39.94 -5.90
CA ALA A 54 -29.45 -41.35 -5.65
C ALA A 54 -30.13 -41.78 -4.33
N ALA A 55 -30.44 -43.07 -4.15
CA ALA A 55 -31.14 -43.58 -2.96
C ALA A 55 -30.83 -45.06 -2.70
N ARG A 56 -31.17 -45.54 -1.47
CA ARG A 56 -30.90 -46.85 -0.83
C ARG A 56 -29.59 -46.91 -0.02
N ALA A 57 -29.47 -47.72 1.05
CA ALA A 57 -30.46 -48.33 1.96
C ALA A 57 -29.72 -49.00 3.15
N GLU A 58 -30.47 -49.43 4.18
CA GLU A 58 -30.08 -50.39 5.23
C GLU A 58 -29.01 -49.95 6.28
N MET A 59 -28.97 -50.48 7.51
CA MET A 59 -29.99 -51.16 8.35
C MET A 59 -29.48 -51.33 9.80
N ALA A 60 -30.35 -51.13 10.79
CA ALA A 60 -30.24 -51.60 12.19
C ALA A 60 -29.05 -51.09 13.06
N LEU A 61 -28.99 -51.32 14.40
CA LEU A 61 -30.00 -51.29 15.49
C LEU A 61 -29.26 -51.51 16.84
N ALA A 62 -29.31 -50.54 17.77
CA ALA A 62 -29.03 -50.78 19.21
C ALA A 62 -29.43 -49.58 20.10
N MET A 63 -30.16 -49.87 21.19
CA MET A 63 -29.96 -49.43 22.60
C MET A 63 -29.68 -47.94 22.95
N SER A 64 -30.19 -47.37 24.05
CA SER A 64 -31.23 -47.81 25.02
C SER A 64 -31.65 -46.63 25.92
N GLU A 65 -32.56 -46.88 26.85
CA GLU A 65 -32.91 -46.09 28.05
C GLU A 65 -31.68 -45.53 28.84
N GLU A 66 -31.78 -44.50 29.71
CA GLU A 66 -32.99 -43.92 30.36
C GLU A 66 -32.84 -42.45 30.80
N GLU A 67 -33.99 -41.77 30.93
CA GLU A 67 -34.37 -40.76 31.93
C GLU A 67 -33.36 -39.73 32.51
N GLN A 68 -33.65 -38.45 32.28
CA GLN A 68 -33.80 -37.52 33.42
C GLN A 68 -34.84 -36.43 33.15
N ALA A 69 -35.87 -36.38 33.99
CA ALA A 69 -36.94 -35.38 33.93
C ALA A 69 -36.93 -34.50 35.19
N ASP A 70 -36.47 -33.25 35.05
CA ASP A 70 -37.02 -32.14 35.83
C ASP A 70 -37.10 -30.86 34.97
N ARG A 71 -38.24 -30.17 35.05
CA ARG A 71 -38.51 -28.90 34.38
C ARG A 71 -39.09 -27.90 35.37
N GLY A 72 -38.38 -27.70 36.48
CA GLY A 72 -38.74 -26.80 37.57
C GLY A 72 -38.22 -25.35 37.43
N ALA A 73 -39.15 -24.39 37.44
CA ALA A 73 -39.00 -22.98 37.84
C ALA A 73 -37.76 -22.17 37.38
N MET A 74 -37.96 -21.30 36.37
CA MET A 74 -37.09 -20.14 36.15
C MET A 74 -37.15 -19.16 37.34
N VAL A 75 -36.06 -19.03 38.10
CA VAL A 75 -35.88 -17.93 39.08
C VAL A 75 -34.80 -16.98 38.59
N LYS A 76 -35.21 -15.81 38.09
CA LYS A 76 -34.32 -14.77 37.57
C LYS A 76 -33.52 -14.10 38.70
N ARG A 77 -32.34 -14.63 39.02
CA ARG A 77 -31.40 -14.00 39.96
C ARG A 77 -30.66 -12.85 39.27
N GLN A 78 -30.78 -11.65 39.83
CA GLN A 78 -29.98 -10.49 39.47
C GLN A 78 -28.53 -10.72 39.93
N ALA A 79 -27.53 -10.42 39.09
CA ALA A 79 -26.14 -10.38 39.54
C ALA A 79 -25.88 -9.11 40.39
N PRO A 80 -25.09 -9.19 41.47
CA PRO A 80 -24.64 -8.00 42.19
C PRO A 80 -23.65 -7.21 41.32
N ALA A 81 -23.72 -5.88 41.39
CA ALA A 81 -22.73 -5.00 40.75
C ALA A 81 -21.45 -4.93 41.59
N PRO A 82 -20.27 -4.70 40.99
CA PRO A 82 -19.03 -4.48 41.74
C PRO A 82 -19.00 -3.09 42.39
N ASP A 83 -18.45 -3.01 43.61
CA ASP A 83 -18.20 -1.73 44.28
C ASP A 83 -17.10 -0.93 43.57
N PRO A 84 -17.25 0.39 43.39
CA PRO A 84 -16.21 1.25 42.85
C PRO A 84 -15.12 1.51 43.90
N ALA A 85 -13.91 1.00 43.66
CA ALA A 85 -12.77 1.20 44.54
C ALA A 85 -12.33 2.68 44.63
N SER A 86 -11.83 3.08 45.80
CA SER A 86 -11.46 4.46 46.12
C SER A 86 -10.28 4.99 45.29
N ALA A 87 -10.50 6.08 44.56
CA ALA A 87 -9.40 6.84 43.95
C ALA A 87 -8.69 7.74 45.00
N PRO A 88 -7.35 7.89 44.94
CA PRO A 88 -6.63 8.79 45.83
C PRO A 88 -6.88 10.27 45.48
N VAL A 89 -7.07 11.10 46.50
CA VAL A 89 -7.35 12.54 46.33
C VAL A 89 -6.05 13.30 46.02
N ALA A 90 -5.97 13.88 44.82
CA ALA A 90 -4.96 14.88 44.50
C ALA A 90 -5.32 16.21 45.18
N ALA A 91 -4.45 16.71 46.06
CA ALA A 91 -4.64 17.97 46.78
C ALA A 91 -3.44 18.90 46.55
N ALA A 92 -3.65 19.95 45.75
CA ALA A 92 -2.69 21.05 45.59
C ALA A 92 -3.20 22.29 46.33
N ALA A 93 -2.40 22.80 47.28
CA ALA A 93 -2.64 24.09 47.92
C ALA A 93 -1.29 24.74 48.26
N ALA A 94 -1.05 25.94 47.74
CA ALA A 94 0.17 26.70 47.99
C ALA A 94 -0.04 27.72 49.12
N VAL A 95 1.02 28.00 49.87
CA VAL A 95 1.13 29.19 50.73
C VAL A 95 2.42 29.92 50.37
N VAL A 96 2.34 31.23 50.19
CA VAL A 96 3.44 32.09 49.75
C VAL A 96 4.17 32.68 50.97
N GLY A 97 5.50 32.60 50.97
CA GLY A 97 6.38 33.28 51.92
C GLY A 97 7.77 33.47 51.32
N ALA A 98 8.27 34.70 51.29
CA ALA A 98 9.52 35.11 50.64
C ALA A 98 10.24 36.16 51.50
N PRO A 99 11.46 36.61 51.14
CA PRO A 99 12.64 35.84 50.76
C PRO A 99 13.86 36.18 51.65
N GLY A 100 14.92 35.36 51.62
CA GLY A 100 16.19 35.64 52.32
C GLY A 100 17.41 35.35 51.43
N LEU A 101 18.37 36.28 51.40
CA LEU A 101 19.61 36.21 50.58
C LEU A 101 20.80 35.66 51.39
N PRO A 102 21.90 35.19 50.72
CA PRO A 102 22.83 34.22 51.30
C PRO A 102 23.99 34.83 52.10
N GLY A 103 24.63 34.00 52.94
CA GLY A 103 25.85 34.36 53.68
C GLY A 103 26.77 33.16 53.98
N LYS A 104 27.94 33.13 53.35
CA LYS A 104 29.12 32.30 53.67
C LYS A 104 30.36 32.99 53.07
N PRO A 105 31.59 32.77 53.56
CA PRO A 105 32.00 32.19 54.84
C PRO A 105 32.87 33.14 55.69
N GLY A 106 32.83 33.02 57.02
CA GLY A 106 33.77 33.69 57.92
C GLY A 106 34.96 32.81 58.26
N SER A 107 36.04 32.89 57.49
CA SER A 107 37.34 32.28 57.86
C SER A 107 38.21 33.30 58.59
N SER A 108 38.88 32.86 59.64
CA SER A 108 40.07 33.52 60.20
C SER A 108 41.14 32.46 60.45
N VAL A 109 42.37 32.79 60.09
CA VAL A 109 43.52 31.86 59.94
C VAL A 109 44.52 32.12 61.08
N LEU A 110 45.61 31.33 61.12
CA LEU A 110 46.80 31.39 62.00
C LEU A 110 46.66 30.49 63.26
N SER A 111 47.55 29.52 63.52
CA SER A 111 48.79 29.11 62.82
C SER A 111 49.08 27.60 62.96
N ASP A 112 49.96 27.10 62.08
CA ASP A 112 50.62 25.78 62.18
C ASP A 112 51.84 25.86 63.16
N PRO A 113 52.62 24.79 63.45
CA PRO A 113 52.40 23.98 64.66
C PRO A 113 53.67 23.85 65.56
N GLN A 114 53.68 22.81 66.41
CA GLN A 114 54.84 22.00 66.86
C GLN A 114 55.33 22.17 68.34
N VAL A 115 55.79 21.03 68.89
CA VAL A 115 56.59 20.82 70.13
C VAL A 115 55.85 20.86 71.49
N ALA A 116 55.17 19.74 71.77
CA ALA A 116 55.43 18.80 72.88
C ALA A 116 55.28 19.16 74.39
N ASP A 117 54.81 18.12 75.10
CA ASP A 117 55.09 17.71 76.48
C ASP A 117 54.48 18.50 77.67
N ASP A 118 53.39 17.96 78.22
CA ASP A 118 53.28 17.79 79.68
C ASP A 118 52.56 16.47 80.02
N SER A 119 52.85 16.00 81.23
CA SER A 119 52.45 14.77 81.89
C SER A 119 50.94 14.61 82.00
N GLY A 120 50.43 13.41 81.75
CA GLY A 120 49.00 13.13 81.87
C GLY A 120 48.51 12.99 83.32
N GLU A 121 47.21 13.22 83.50
CA GLU A 121 46.44 12.59 84.58
C GLU A 121 45.22 11.90 83.94
N SER A 122 44.88 10.71 84.43
CA SER A 122 43.85 9.84 83.84
C SER A 122 42.63 9.74 84.75
N LEU A 123 41.42 9.74 84.17
CA LEU A 123 40.30 8.83 84.46
C LEU A 123 39.18 9.07 83.40
N PRO A 124 38.25 8.12 83.17
CA PRO A 124 37.74 7.88 81.81
C PRO A 124 36.31 8.38 81.55
N GLY A 125 36.03 8.67 80.27
CA GLY A 125 34.68 8.87 79.75
C GLY A 125 34.70 9.16 78.25
N GLY A 126 34.04 8.31 77.45
CA GLY A 126 34.05 8.41 75.99
C GLY A 126 34.56 7.14 75.31
N ASP A 127 33.85 6.02 75.49
CA ASP A 127 34.04 4.83 74.66
C ASP A 127 33.69 5.21 73.21
N THR A 128 34.70 5.28 72.34
CA THR A 128 34.58 5.86 70.99
C THR A 128 33.89 4.90 70.03
N ALA A 129 32.56 4.83 70.16
CA ALA A 129 31.63 4.25 69.21
C ALA A 129 32.16 2.97 68.55
N THR A 130 32.21 1.88 69.32
CA THR A 130 32.26 0.53 68.74
C THR A 130 31.00 0.35 67.88
N LEU A 131 31.12 0.70 66.60
CA LEU A 131 30.05 0.55 65.61
C LEU A 131 29.78 -0.94 65.46
N VAL A 132 28.76 -1.43 66.18
CA VAL A 132 28.22 -2.76 66.00
C VAL A 132 27.81 -2.87 64.54
N GLN A 133 28.60 -3.60 63.74
CA GLN A 133 28.19 -3.97 62.39
C GLN A 133 27.06 -4.98 62.52
N GLN A 134 25.84 -4.45 62.65
CA GLN A 134 24.61 -5.23 62.58
C GLN A 134 24.66 -6.07 61.30
N ARG A 135 24.57 -7.39 61.46
CA ARG A 135 24.56 -8.33 60.34
C ARG A 135 23.30 -8.03 59.53
N ARG A 136 23.48 -7.50 58.32
CA ARG A 136 22.34 -7.25 57.44
C ARG A 136 21.67 -8.55 57.06
N ILE A 137 20.35 -8.57 57.14
CA ILE A 137 19.50 -9.69 56.75
C ILE A 137 18.87 -9.28 55.42
N ILE A 138 19.38 -9.83 54.31
CA ILE A 138 18.96 -9.46 52.96
C ILE A 138 18.38 -10.70 52.29
N VAL A 139 17.14 -10.58 51.80
CA VAL A 139 16.49 -11.57 50.93
C VAL A 139 16.78 -11.20 49.48
N ARG A 140 17.22 -12.17 48.67
CA ARG A 140 17.38 -12.02 47.21
C ARG A 140 16.50 -13.06 46.51
N THR A 141 15.78 -12.62 45.48
CA THR A 141 15.03 -13.48 44.56
C THR A 141 15.40 -13.10 43.13
N VAL A 142 15.67 -14.11 42.31
CA VAL A 142 15.95 -13.96 40.88
C VAL A 142 14.83 -14.61 40.08
N ASP A 143 14.33 -13.90 39.08
CA ASP A 143 13.41 -14.41 38.08
C ASP A 143 14.11 -14.31 36.71
N MET A 144 14.21 -15.43 35.99
CA MET A 144 15.04 -15.56 34.78
C MET A 144 14.29 -16.32 33.68
N GLY A 145 14.37 -15.85 32.44
CA GLY A 145 13.89 -16.56 31.25
C GLY A 145 15.07 -16.95 30.36
N ILE A 146 15.21 -18.25 30.06
CA ILE A 146 16.29 -18.78 29.23
C ILE A 146 15.77 -19.72 28.14
N VAL A 147 16.43 -19.68 26.99
CA VAL A 147 16.20 -20.57 25.86
C VAL A 147 17.16 -21.77 25.97
N VAL A 148 16.66 -22.99 25.82
CA VAL A 148 17.41 -24.24 26.04
C VAL A 148 17.20 -25.28 24.93
N GLY A 149 18.18 -26.17 24.75
CA GLY A 149 18.13 -27.23 23.72
C GLY A 149 17.17 -28.38 24.03
N ASP A 150 16.91 -28.64 25.31
CA ASP A 150 15.94 -29.62 25.82
C ASP A 150 15.44 -29.11 27.18
N VAL A 151 14.12 -29.06 27.39
CA VAL A 151 13.51 -28.53 28.62
C VAL A 151 13.63 -29.51 29.80
N GLY A 152 13.54 -30.82 29.54
CA GLY A 152 13.63 -31.86 30.55
C GLY A 152 15.04 -32.01 31.12
N GLU A 153 16.04 -32.15 30.25
CA GLU A 153 17.47 -32.20 30.64
C GLU A 153 17.87 -30.92 31.38
N SER A 154 17.38 -29.75 30.93
CA SER A 154 17.66 -28.48 31.60
C SER A 154 17.09 -28.41 33.03
N ILE A 155 15.88 -28.94 33.28
CA ILE A 155 15.32 -29.00 34.63
C ILE A 155 16.22 -29.83 35.57
N ASP A 156 16.67 -31.00 35.11
CA ASP A 156 17.53 -31.89 35.91
C ASP A 156 18.92 -31.28 36.15
N VAL A 157 19.52 -30.65 35.14
CA VAL A 157 20.81 -29.94 35.26
C VAL A 157 20.70 -28.73 36.20
N ILE A 158 19.61 -27.96 36.15
CA ILE A 158 19.36 -26.83 37.05
C ILE A 158 19.19 -27.31 38.51
N GLY A 159 18.47 -28.42 38.72
CA GLY A 159 18.38 -29.09 40.02
C GLY A 159 19.75 -29.52 40.54
N GLY A 160 20.54 -30.22 39.70
CA GLY A 160 21.89 -30.68 40.05
C GLY A 160 22.86 -29.54 40.37
N VAL A 161 22.80 -28.43 39.64
CA VAL A 161 23.58 -27.21 39.96
C VAL A 161 23.19 -26.64 41.32
N ALA A 162 21.89 -26.61 41.66
CA ALA A 162 21.47 -26.15 42.98
C ALA A 162 21.97 -27.07 44.10
N GLU A 163 21.89 -28.40 43.93
CA GLU A 163 22.36 -29.37 44.92
C GLU A 163 23.90 -29.34 45.11
N GLU A 164 24.68 -29.23 44.02
CA GLU A 164 26.14 -29.03 44.10
C GLU A 164 26.51 -27.74 44.85
N MET A 165 25.63 -26.73 44.82
CA MET A 165 25.81 -25.50 45.57
C MET A 165 25.41 -25.58 47.05
N GLY A 166 24.91 -26.72 47.53
CA GLY A 166 24.33 -26.87 48.88
C GLY A 166 22.91 -26.27 48.98
N GLY A 167 22.27 -26.07 47.84
CA GLY A 167 20.87 -25.71 47.68
C GLY A 167 19.96 -26.93 47.46
N TRP A 168 18.76 -26.69 46.95
CA TRP A 168 17.81 -27.75 46.57
C TRP A 168 16.76 -27.29 45.55
N LEU A 169 16.20 -28.26 44.82
CA LEU A 169 15.03 -28.08 43.97
C LEU A 169 13.77 -27.83 44.82
N VAL A 170 13.08 -26.71 44.60
CA VAL A 170 11.84 -26.35 45.32
C VAL A 170 10.62 -26.89 44.60
N SER A 171 10.59 -26.77 43.27
CA SER A 171 9.53 -27.27 42.39
C SER A 171 9.98 -27.24 40.95
N SER A 172 9.62 -28.25 40.16
CA SER A 172 9.74 -28.25 38.70
C SER A 172 8.40 -28.64 38.06
N SER A 173 8.17 -28.16 36.85
CA SER A 173 7.01 -28.50 36.03
C SER A 173 7.33 -28.25 34.56
N HIS A 174 7.15 -29.27 33.72
CA HIS A 174 6.97 -29.12 32.28
C HIS A 174 5.58 -29.68 31.94
N ALA A 175 4.80 -28.95 31.15
CA ALA A 175 3.47 -29.40 30.69
C ALA A 175 3.48 -29.86 29.23
N ASP A 176 4.59 -29.57 28.54
CA ASP A 176 4.86 -29.72 27.13
C ASP A 176 6.40 -29.71 26.98
N GLU A 177 6.96 -30.29 25.93
CA GLU A 177 8.41 -30.32 25.69
C GLU A 177 8.97 -28.92 25.35
N ARG A 178 8.09 -27.98 24.99
CA ARG A 178 8.42 -26.59 24.66
C ARG A 178 8.59 -25.65 25.84
N PHE A 179 7.93 -25.90 26.98
CA PHE A 179 7.82 -24.95 28.08
C PHE A 179 8.00 -25.59 29.45
N GLY A 180 9.01 -25.13 30.19
CA GLY A 180 9.31 -25.56 31.54
C GLY A 180 9.34 -24.41 32.55
N PHE A 181 9.12 -24.76 33.82
CA PHE A 181 9.35 -23.89 34.95
C PHE A 181 10.09 -24.65 36.05
N VAL A 182 11.12 -24.04 36.61
CA VAL A 182 11.89 -24.61 37.72
C VAL A 182 12.26 -23.55 38.75
N SER A 183 11.94 -23.82 40.01
CA SER A 183 12.36 -23.02 41.16
C SER A 183 13.40 -23.79 41.96
N VAL A 184 14.55 -23.17 42.19
CA VAL A 184 15.61 -23.69 43.07
C VAL A 184 15.92 -22.71 44.18
N ARG A 185 16.38 -23.21 45.33
CA ARG A 185 17.03 -22.39 46.37
C ARG A 185 18.51 -22.68 46.40
N VAL A 186 19.32 -21.63 46.48
CA VAL A 186 20.79 -21.71 46.62
C VAL A 186 21.26 -20.85 47.80
N PRO A 187 22.37 -21.19 48.49
CA PRO A 187 22.91 -20.34 49.55
C PRO A 187 23.17 -18.92 49.04
N ALA A 188 22.79 -17.90 49.81
CA ALA A 188 22.86 -16.51 49.37
C ALA A 188 24.29 -16.04 49.02
N GLU A 189 25.31 -16.66 49.62
CA GLU A 189 26.74 -16.43 49.32
C GLU A 189 27.19 -16.99 47.96
N ARG A 190 26.42 -17.92 47.36
CA ARG A 190 26.71 -18.53 46.03
C ARG A 190 25.69 -18.15 44.95
N LEU A 191 24.72 -17.29 45.24
CA LEU A 191 23.70 -16.87 44.26
C LEU A 191 24.33 -16.34 42.96
N ASP A 192 25.33 -15.47 43.06
CA ASP A 192 25.96 -14.86 41.88
C ASP A 192 26.82 -15.86 41.08
N GLU A 193 27.24 -16.99 41.67
CA GLU A 193 27.83 -18.13 40.96
C GLU A 193 26.75 -18.96 40.26
N ALA A 194 25.62 -19.21 40.92
CA ALA A 194 24.48 -19.94 40.35
C ALA A 194 23.96 -19.24 39.08
N ILE A 195 23.71 -17.93 39.15
CA ILE A 195 23.30 -17.10 37.98
C ILE A 195 24.28 -17.28 36.81
N GLN A 196 25.60 -17.26 37.07
CA GLN A 196 26.61 -17.42 36.03
C GLN A 196 26.60 -18.82 35.40
N ARG A 197 26.34 -19.88 36.17
CA ARG A 197 26.20 -21.24 35.61
C ARG A 197 24.90 -21.39 34.80
N LEU A 198 23.80 -20.81 35.26
CA LEU A 198 22.51 -20.80 34.53
C LEU A 198 22.64 -20.07 33.19
N ARG A 199 23.31 -18.91 33.18
CA ARG A 199 23.63 -18.17 31.94
C ARG A 199 24.57 -18.96 31.01
N ALA A 200 25.41 -19.84 31.54
CA ALA A 200 26.38 -20.62 30.75
C ALA A 200 25.82 -21.93 30.16
N MET A 201 24.66 -22.41 30.64
CA MET A 201 23.92 -23.53 30.03
C MET A 201 22.82 -23.06 29.06
N ALA A 202 22.33 -21.83 29.24
CA ALA A 202 21.38 -21.20 28.33
C ALA A 202 21.97 -21.00 26.93
N GLN A 203 21.16 -21.22 25.90
CA GLN A 203 21.50 -20.88 24.52
C GLN A 203 21.25 -19.39 24.24
N ASP A 204 20.24 -18.80 24.87
CA ASP A 204 20.04 -17.35 25.00
C ASP A 204 19.35 -17.02 26.33
N VAL A 205 19.46 -15.78 26.81
CA VAL A 205 18.85 -15.30 28.06
C VAL A 205 17.97 -14.10 27.77
N GLU A 206 16.67 -14.34 27.64
CA GLU A 206 15.67 -13.32 27.32
C GLU A 206 15.47 -12.31 28.46
N SER A 207 15.57 -12.79 29.71
CA SER A 207 15.39 -11.94 30.89
C SER A 207 16.15 -12.44 32.11
N GLU A 208 16.67 -11.50 32.90
CA GLU A 208 17.30 -11.76 34.20
C GLU A 208 16.96 -10.60 35.14
N ILE A 209 16.04 -10.84 36.09
CA ILE A 209 15.56 -9.84 37.04
C ILE A 209 16.00 -10.26 38.44
N THR A 210 17.00 -9.56 39.00
CA THR A 210 17.40 -9.74 40.39
C THR A 210 16.69 -8.71 41.28
N SER A 211 15.86 -9.20 42.20
CA SER A 211 15.28 -8.40 43.28
C SER A 211 16.07 -8.57 44.59
N SER A 212 16.03 -7.58 45.46
CA SER A 212 16.69 -7.65 46.78
C SER A 212 15.94 -6.79 47.80
N ARG A 213 15.68 -7.35 48.99
CA ARG A 213 15.00 -6.67 50.09
C ARG A 213 15.82 -6.81 51.37
N ASP A 214 16.24 -5.67 51.92
CA ASP A 214 16.77 -5.61 53.28
C ASP A 214 15.61 -5.78 54.28
N VAL A 215 15.76 -6.70 55.23
CA VAL A 215 14.79 -6.98 56.32
C VAL A 215 15.46 -6.90 57.70
N THR A 216 16.64 -6.27 57.78
CA THR A 216 17.43 -6.12 59.02
C THR A 216 16.60 -5.48 60.15
N ASP A 217 15.88 -4.40 59.85
CA ASP A 217 15.05 -3.69 60.84
C ASP A 217 13.84 -4.54 61.29
N GLU A 218 13.21 -5.26 60.36
CA GLU A 218 12.08 -6.18 60.67
C GLU A 218 12.55 -7.32 61.58
N TYR A 219 13.70 -7.91 61.27
CA TYR A 219 14.31 -8.96 62.08
C TYR A 219 14.62 -8.48 63.51
N TYR A 220 15.24 -7.30 63.68
CA TYR A 220 15.61 -6.80 65.00
C TYR A 220 14.41 -6.28 65.83
N ASP A 221 13.35 -5.69 65.25
CA ASP A 221 12.12 -5.38 66.00
C ASP A 221 11.46 -6.65 66.55
N ILE A 222 11.35 -7.68 65.70
CA ILE A 222 10.75 -8.96 66.08
C ILE A 222 11.59 -9.66 67.16
N GLN A 223 12.93 -9.63 67.06
CA GLN A 223 13.82 -10.18 68.08
C GLN A 223 13.70 -9.42 69.42
N ALA A 224 13.67 -8.09 69.40
CA ALA A 224 13.51 -7.30 70.62
C ALA A 224 12.13 -7.52 71.28
N ARG A 225 11.09 -7.67 70.46
CA ARG A 225 9.72 -7.98 70.92
C ARG A 225 9.61 -9.39 71.51
N LEU A 226 10.28 -10.37 70.92
CA LEU A 226 10.38 -11.73 71.45
C LEU A 226 11.01 -11.73 72.85
N THR A 227 12.18 -11.12 73.02
CA THR A 227 12.86 -11.06 74.33
C THR A 227 12.01 -10.34 75.40
N ASN A 228 11.22 -9.33 75.02
CA ASN A 228 10.29 -8.67 75.94
C ASN A 228 9.10 -9.56 76.33
N LEU A 229 8.59 -10.39 75.40
CA LEU A 229 7.55 -11.38 75.69
C LEU A 229 8.08 -12.51 76.57
N GLU A 230 9.27 -13.04 76.30
CA GLU A 230 9.93 -14.06 77.14
C GLU A 230 10.18 -13.53 78.58
N ALA A 231 10.58 -12.26 78.71
CA ALA A 231 10.68 -11.60 80.02
C ALA A 231 9.32 -11.43 80.73
N THR A 232 8.24 -11.23 79.95
CA THR A 232 6.86 -11.13 80.45
C THR A 232 6.32 -12.49 80.89
N GLU A 233 6.56 -13.55 80.11
CA GLU A 233 6.25 -14.94 80.43
C GLU A 233 6.94 -15.35 81.75
N GLY A 234 8.25 -15.10 81.84
CA GLY A 234 9.05 -15.31 83.05
C GLY A 234 8.66 -14.42 84.24
N ALA A 235 7.79 -13.42 84.06
CA ALA A 235 7.16 -12.67 85.15
C ALA A 235 5.80 -13.27 85.53
N LEU A 236 4.97 -13.64 84.54
CA LEU A 236 3.66 -14.30 84.75
C LEU A 236 3.81 -15.65 85.47
N ILE A 237 4.79 -16.47 85.10
CA ILE A 237 5.10 -17.74 85.81
C ILE A 237 5.38 -17.47 87.30
N LYS A 238 6.19 -16.45 87.61
CA LYS A 238 6.51 -16.06 88.99
C LYS A 238 5.33 -15.44 89.76
N LEU A 239 4.26 -15.01 89.07
CA LEU A 239 3.01 -14.60 89.69
C LEU A 239 2.08 -15.80 89.92
N LEU A 240 2.05 -16.75 88.98
CA LEU A 240 1.32 -18.02 89.10
C LEU A 240 1.84 -18.84 90.29
N ASP A 241 3.17 -18.93 90.46
CA ASP A 241 3.86 -19.54 91.62
C ASP A 241 3.43 -18.96 92.99
N ARG A 242 2.80 -17.78 93.00
CA ARG A 242 2.38 -17.04 94.20
C ARG A 242 0.87 -16.81 94.28
N ALA A 243 0.08 -17.40 93.37
CA ALA A 243 -1.36 -17.19 93.32
C ALA A 243 -2.09 -18.04 94.38
N GLU A 244 -2.41 -17.43 95.52
CA GLU A 244 -3.15 -18.10 96.62
C GLU A 244 -4.65 -18.32 96.30
N LYS A 245 -5.19 -17.71 95.23
CA LYS A 245 -6.59 -17.88 94.80
C LYS A 245 -6.67 -18.53 93.42
N VAL A 246 -7.73 -19.32 93.23
CA VAL A 246 -8.00 -20.03 91.97
C VAL A 246 -8.35 -19.06 90.84
N GLU A 247 -9.08 -17.98 91.14
CA GLU A 247 -9.50 -16.95 90.19
C GLU A 247 -8.29 -16.15 89.67
N ASP A 248 -7.35 -15.81 90.57
CA ASP A 248 -6.11 -15.12 90.21
C ASP A 248 -5.23 -16.05 89.36
N ALA A 249 -5.09 -17.33 89.74
CA ALA A 249 -4.31 -18.33 89.01
C ALA A 249 -4.86 -18.61 87.60
N LEU A 250 -6.18 -18.77 87.45
CA LEU A 250 -6.83 -18.97 86.14
C LEU A 250 -6.63 -17.75 85.22
N SER A 251 -6.71 -16.54 85.79
CA SER A 251 -6.51 -15.29 85.04
C SER A 251 -5.06 -15.16 84.55
N ILE A 252 -4.08 -15.49 85.40
CA ILE A 252 -2.65 -15.54 85.02
C ILE A 252 -2.40 -16.62 83.97
N GLN A 253 -3.01 -17.80 84.10
CA GLN A 253 -2.87 -18.90 83.13
C GLN A 253 -3.44 -18.54 81.75
N GLN A 254 -4.54 -17.79 81.67
CA GLN A 254 -5.02 -17.25 80.39
C GLN A 254 -4.00 -16.30 79.77
N SER A 255 -3.53 -15.28 80.51
CA SER A 255 -2.52 -14.33 80.00
C SER A 255 -1.19 -15.01 79.64
N LEU A 256 -0.79 -16.06 80.36
CA LEU A 256 0.38 -16.86 80.04
C LEU A 256 0.22 -17.59 78.69
N SER A 257 -0.95 -18.17 78.45
CA SER A 257 -1.27 -18.86 77.19
C SER A 257 -1.25 -17.88 76.00
N GLU A 258 -1.83 -16.69 76.18
CA GLU A 258 -1.79 -15.60 75.19
C GLU A 258 -0.35 -15.12 74.91
N VAL A 259 0.51 -15.01 75.93
CA VAL A 259 1.93 -14.66 75.74
C VAL A 259 2.70 -15.77 75.01
N GLN A 260 2.45 -17.04 75.34
CA GLN A 260 3.11 -18.19 74.70
C GLN A 260 2.76 -18.32 73.21
N GLU A 261 1.48 -18.17 72.82
CA GLU A 261 1.08 -18.12 71.41
C GLU A 261 1.81 -17.00 70.64
N ASN A 262 1.99 -15.84 71.29
CA ASN A 262 2.74 -14.74 70.70
C ASN A 262 4.24 -15.02 70.57
N ILE A 263 4.87 -15.67 71.56
CA ILE A 263 6.27 -16.11 71.52
C ILE A 263 6.50 -17.07 70.35
N GLU A 264 5.71 -18.15 70.26
CA GLU A 264 5.82 -19.16 69.19
C GLU A 264 5.66 -18.52 67.80
N ARG A 265 4.69 -17.61 67.66
CA ARG A 265 4.43 -16.87 66.41
C ARG A 265 5.59 -15.98 65.98
N LEU A 266 6.26 -15.29 66.92
CA LEU A 266 7.45 -14.48 66.60
C LEU A 266 8.67 -15.36 66.31
N GLN A 267 8.91 -16.43 67.08
CA GLN A 267 9.98 -17.39 66.80
C GLN A 267 9.83 -18.03 65.41
N GLY A 268 8.61 -18.39 65.01
CA GLY A 268 8.31 -18.86 63.65
C GLY A 268 8.61 -17.83 62.56
N ARG A 269 8.33 -16.54 62.81
CA ARG A 269 8.66 -15.45 61.86
C ARG A 269 10.17 -15.18 61.77
N ILE A 270 10.90 -15.20 62.88
CA ILE A 270 12.37 -15.10 62.90
C ILE A 270 12.96 -16.21 62.04
N LYS A 271 12.60 -17.47 62.31
CA LYS A 271 13.09 -18.64 61.56
C LYS A 271 12.80 -18.55 60.06
N LEU A 272 11.62 -18.05 59.67
CA LEU A 272 11.28 -17.82 58.26
C LEU A 272 12.18 -16.76 57.62
N LEU A 273 12.43 -15.64 58.30
CA LEU A 273 13.34 -14.57 57.80
C LEU A 273 14.78 -15.07 57.68
N GLU A 274 15.27 -15.82 58.67
CA GLU A 274 16.60 -16.46 58.63
C GLU A 274 16.74 -17.42 57.45
N GLN A 275 15.78 -18.33 57.25
CA GLN A 275 15.81 -19.29 56.15
C GLN A 275 15.71 -18.62 54.77
N THR A 276 14.95 -17.53 54.66
CA THR A 276 14.74 -16.78 53.40
C THR A 276 15.89 -15.82 53.08
N ALA A 277 16.70 -15.44 54.08
CA ALA A 277 17.94 -14.68 53.88
C ALA A 277 19.17 -15.58 53.69
N ALA A 278 19.18 -16.77 54.30
CA ALA A 278 20.25 -17.75 54.12
C ALA A 278 20.24 -18.40 52.71
N TYR A 279 19.05 -18.59 52.14
CA TYR A 279 18.88 -19.19 50.81
C TYR A 279 18.08 -18.27 49.89
N SER A 280 18.72 -17.84 48.80
CA SER A 280 18.06 -17.08 47.74
C SER A 280 17.22 -17.99 46.86
N LEU A 281 16.08 -17.49 46.39
CA LEU A 281 15.21 -18.19 45.44
C LEU A 281 15.61 -17.79 44.01
N ILE A 282 15.74 -18.78 43.12
CA ILE A 282 15.83 -18.56 41.67
C ILE A 282 14.62 -19.24 41.04
N ASN A 283 13.82 -18.50 40.29
CA ASN A 283 12.77 -18.99 39.42
C ASN A 283 13.28 -18.89 37.99
N VAL A 284 13.22 -20.00 37.24
CA VAL A 284 13.63 -20.06 35.83
C VAL A 284 12.45 -20.53 34.99
N SER A 285 12.05 -19.73 34.00
CA SER A 285 11.22 -20.18 32.88
C SER A 285 12.13 -20.65 31.74
N LEU A 286 11.79 -21.80 31.17
CA LEU A 286 12.53 -22.47 30.11
C LEU A 286 11.67 -22.48 28.85
N GLU A 287 12.20 -21.95 27.75
CA GLU A 287 11.62 -22.11 26.41
C GLU A 287 12.55 -22.96 25.54
N LEU A 288 11.99 -23.90 24.79
CA LEU A 288 12.74 -24.74 23.86
C LEU A 288 13.26 -23.88 22.69
N VAL A 289 14.53 -24.08 22.31
CA VAL A 289 15.13 -23.37 21.19
C VAL A 289 14.36 -23.66 19.90
N LYS A 290 13.97 -22.60 19.19
CA LYS A 290 13.42 -22.70 17.85
C LYS A 290 14.45 -23.33 16.91
N GLY A 291 14.10 -24.48 16.34
CA GLY A 291 14.99 -25.19 15.42
C GLY A 291 15.25 -24.37 14.15
N LYS A 292 16.37 -24.62 13.45
CA LYS A 292 16.69 -23.91 12.20
C LYS A 292 16.34 -24.75 10.97
N MET A 293 15.64 -24.16 10.01
CA MET A 293 15.35 -24.77 8.70
C MET A 293 16.00 -24.00 7.54
N SER A 294 16.31 -24.72 6.46
CA SER A 294 16.98 -24.15 5.28
C SER A 294 15.95 -23.59 4.29
N ILE A 295 16.18 -22.35 3.86
CA ILE A 295 15.34 -21.57 2.95
C ILE A 295 16.22 -21.10 1.77
N ASP A 296 15.57 -20.95 0.61
CA ASP A 296 16.09 -20.35 -0.61
C ASP A 296 15.06 -19.32 -1.10
N ALA A 297 15.38 -18.03 -0.96
CA ALA A 297 14.58 -16.88 -1.38
C ALA A 297 14.47 -16.74 -2.92
N GLY A 298 15.22 -17.57 -3.66
CA GLY A 298 15.36 -17.53 -5.11
C GLY A 298 16.37 -16.48 -5.57
N ALA A 299 16.77 -16.58 -6.84
CA ALA A 299 17.79 -15.71 -7.43
C ALA A 299 17.42 -14.22 -7.42
N ASP A 300 18.47 -13.39 -7.39
CA ASP A 300 18.44 -11.92 -7.49
C ASP A 300 17.61 -11.41 -8.67
N LYS A 301 17.07 -10.21 -8.51
CA LYS A 301 16.07 -9.64 -9.41
C LYS A 301 16.52 -8.27 -9.91
N SER A 302 16.21 -7.97 -11.17
CA SER A 302 16.37 -6.64 -11.75
C SER A 302 15.02 -6.20 -12.32
N THR A 303 14.62 -4.95 -12.09
CA THR A 303 13.32 -4.41 -12.50
C THR A 303 13.40 -2.93 -12.85
N ALA A 304 12.40 -2.45 -13.58
CA ALA A 304 12.09 -1.03 -13.64
C ALA A 304 11.31 -0.58 -12.38
N VAL A 305 11.36 0.72 -12.08
CA VAL A 305 10.42 1.40 -11.17
C VAL A 305 8.97 1.18 -11.65
N ASP A 306 8.03 1.07 -10.72
CA ASP A 306 6.59 0.82 -10.93
C ASP A 306 6.20 -0.53 -11.60
N GLU A 307 7.16 -1.39 -11.96
CA GLU A 307 6.89 -2.74 -12.50
C GLU A 307 6.70 -3.81 -11.39
N PRO A 308 5.76 -4.77 -11.55
CA PRO A 308 5.42 -5.77 -10.54
C PRO A 308 6.39 -6.98 -10.49
N VAL A 309 7.25 -6.98 -9.47
CA VAL A 309 8.20 -8.05 -9.17
C VAL A 309 7.52 -9.20 -8.41
N ARG A 310 7.85 -10.44 -8.77
CA ARG A 310 7.29 -11.65 -8.12
C ARG A 310 8.31 -12.34 -7.21
N PHE A 311 7.90 -12.62 -5.99
CA PHE A 311 8.71 -13.24 -4.93
C PHE A 311 8.12 -14.59 -4.53
N ARG A 312 8.97 -15.60 -4.39
CA ARG A 312 8.60 -16.98 -4.05
C ARG A 312 9.84 -17.72 -3.57
N ALA A 313 9.78 -18.29 -2.36
CA ALA A 313 10.89 -19.03 -1.77
C ALA A 313 10.61 -20.53 -1.78
N THR A 314 11.68 -21.35 -1.80
CA THR A 314 11.61 -22.77 -1.45
C THR A 314 12.24 -23.02 -0.08
N PHE A 315 11.82 -24.07 0.62
CA PHE A 315 12.38 -24.44 1.91
C PHE A 315 12.26 -25.96 2.15
N THR A 316 13.14 -26.47 2.99
CA THR A 316 13.14 -27.89 3.40
C THR A 316 12.58 -27.98 4.82
N PRO A 317 11.30 -28.35 5.01
CA PRO A 317 10.74 -28.49 6.36
C PRO A 317 11.40 -29.66 7.12
N PRO A 318 11.50 -29.55 8.46
CA PRO A 318 11.75 -30.71 9.33
C PRO A 318 10.60 -31.74 9.25
N PRO A 319 10.80 -32.97 9.72
CA PRO A 319 9.70 -33.90 9.97
C PRO A 319 8.74 -33.34 11.02
N ASP A 320 7.49 -33.80 10.97
CA ASP A 320 6.45 -33.57 11.99
C ASP A 320 6.11 -32.07 12.24
N ILE A 321 6.39 -31.22 11.24
CA ILE A 321 5.95 -29.82 11.12
C ILE A 321 4.97 -29.69 9.96
N GLU A 322 3.72 -29.29 10.24
CA GLU A 322 2.65 -29.20 9.23
C GLU A 322 2.23 -27.76 8.91
N ASP A 323 2.19 -26.87 9.91
CA ASP A 323 1.78 -25.48 9.76
C ASP A 323 2.97 -24.56 9.49
N PHE A 324 2.84 -23.67 8.49
CA PHE A 324 3.89 -22.74 8.08
C PHE A 324 3.34 -21.34 7.85
N THR A 325 3.95 -20.33 8.46
CA THR A 325 3.71 -18.91 8.18
C THR A 325 4.98 -18.27 7.67
N PHE A 326 4.89 -17.48 6.61
CA PHE A 326 6.00 -16.72 6.04
C PHE A 326 5.67 -15.22 5.95
N MET A 327 6.71 -14.39 6.02
CA MET A 327 6.65 -12.95 5.92
C MET A 327 7.75 -12.47 4.99
N TRP A 328 7.41 -11.56 4.07
CA TRP A 328 8.37 -10.84 3.23
C TRP A 328 8.47 -9.38 3.68
N ASP A 329 9.69 -8.92 3.97
CA ASP A 329 10.07 -7.50 3.95
C ASP A 329 10.75 -7.23 2.59
N PHE A 330 10.46 -6.10 1.96
CA PHE A 330 10.98 -5.74 0.63
C PHE A 330 12.17 -4.76 0.68
N GLY A 331 12.54 -4.27 1.86
CA GLY A 331 13.68 -3.38 2.08
C GLY A 331 13.45 -1.91 1.69
N ASP A 332 12.28 -1.56 1.15
CA ASP A 332 11.89 -0.21 0.71
C ASP A 332 11.08 0.58 1.75
N GLY A 333 10.90 0.03 2.95
CA GLY A 333 10.09 0.62 4.01
C GLY A 333 8.58 0.44 3.84
N SER A 334 8.13 -0.37 2.88
CA SER A 334 6.74 -0.83 2.81
C SER A 334 6.41 -1.80 3.97
N SER A 335 5.11 -1.94 4.30
CA SER A 335 4.68 -2.87 5.36
C SER A 335 4.93 -4.33 4.95
N PRO A 336 5.63 -5.14 5.78
CA PRO A 336 5.88 -6.54 5.45
C PRO A 336 4.61 -7.37 5.20
N VAL A 337 4.69 -8.30 4.25
CA VAL A 337 3.55 -9.08 3.75
C VAL A 337 3.62 -10.53 4.24
N SER A 338 2.71 -10.88 5.14
CA SER A 338 2.60 -12.23 5.73
C SER A 338 1.54 -13.12 5.08
N ASN A 339 1.79 -14.41 4.99
CA ASN A 339 0.92 -15.42 4.38
C ASN A 339 1.28 -16.83 4.92
N ASN A 340 0.36 -17.79 4.86
CA ASN A 340 0.58 -19.18 5.32
C ASN A 340 0.47 -20.24 4.20
N ARG A 341 0.18 -19.83 2.96
CA ARG A 341 -0.02 -20.75 1.83
C ARG A 341 1.30 -21.31 1.32
N THR A 342 1.57 -22.59 1.61
CA THR A 342 2.70 -23.35 1.08
C THR A 342 2.21 -24.61 0.35
N ALA A 343 3.02 -25.12 -0.58
CA ALA A 343 2.74 -26.35 -1.33
C ALA A 343 4.01 -27.22 -1.41
N PRO A 344 3.92 -28.56 -1.56
CA PRO A 344 5.06 -29.40 -1.90
C PRO A 344 5.59 -29.09 -3.32
N THR A 345 6.82 -29.50 -3.60
CA THR A 345 7.43 -29.43 -4.95
C THR A 345 7.47 -30.82 -5.61
N GLU A 346 8.14 -30.94 -6.77
CA GLU A 346 8.46 -32.26 -7.37
C GLU A 346 9.46 -33.06 -6.51
N ASP A 347 10.26 -32.36 -5.70
CA ASP A 347 11.04 -32.93 -4.60
C ASP A 347 10.13 -32.96 -3.36
N GLU A 348 9.71 -34.15 -2.94
CA GLU A 348 8.80 -34.36 -1.78
C GLU A 348 9.40 -33.84 -0.47
N SER A 349 10.73 -33.71 -0.38
CA SER A 349 11.41 -33.14 0.80
C SER A 349 11.31 -31.61 0.86
N LYS A 350 10.82 -30.95 -0.19
CA LYS A 350 10.79 -29.48 -0.30
C LYS A 350 9.39 -28.94 -0.47
N ARG A 351 9.18 -27.81 0.19
CA ARG A 351 7.99 -26.96 0.06
C ARG A 351 8.35 -25.64 -0.61
N VAL A 352 7.34 -24.97 -1.12
CA VAL A 352 7.46 -23.69 -1.81
C VAL A 352 6.32 -22.77 -1.39
N THR A 353 6.61 -21.49 -1.22
CA THR A 353 5.61 -20.49 -0.83
C THR A 353 4.63 -20.20 -1.97
N ALA A 354 3.48 -19.63 -1.61
CA ALA A 354 2.69 -18.86 -2.56
C ALA A 354 3.51 -17.65 -3.06
N THR A 355 3.24 -17.25 -4.30
CA THR A 355 3.91 -16.11 -4.94
C THR A 355 3.33 -14.81 -4.39
N ILE A 356 4.18 -13.95 -3.81
CA ILE A 356 3.86 -12.57 -3.49
C ILE A 356 4.26 -11.67 -4.68
N THR A 357 3.56 -10.56 -4.88
CA THR A 357 3.90 -9.56 -5.91
C THR A 357 4.03 -8.21 -5.25
N HIS A 358 5.13 -7.51 -5.51
CA HIS A 358 5.43 -6.18 -4.96
C HIS A 358 5.87 -5.22 -6.07
N VAL A 359 5.78 -3.91 -5.82
CA VAL A 359 6.10 -2.85 -6.78
C VAL A 359 6.96 -1.80 -6.07
N TYR A 360 8.14 -1.53 -6.61
CA TYR A 360 9.07 -0.53 -6.07
C TYR A 360 8.80 0.83 -6.72
N ALA A 361 8.42 1.82 -5.89
CA ALA A 361 7.95 3.14 -6.35
C ALA A 361 9.06 4.16 -6.65
N ASP A 362 10.31 3.90 -6.23
CA ASP A 362 11.50 4.59 -6.73
C ASP A 362 12.75 3.70 -6.65
N GLU A 363 13.89 4.23 -7.09
CA GLU A 363 15.19 3.57 -7.18
C GLU A 363 16.25 4.14 -6.21
N ARG A 364 15.86 5.00 -5.25
CA ARG A 364 16.81 5.83 -4.46
C ARG A 364 17.77 5.02 -3.61
N ASP A 365 17.24 3.98 -2.96
CA ASP A 365 17.97 3.09 -2.05
C ASP A 365 18.27 1.73 -2.72
N SER A 366 18.23 1.70 -4.06
CA SER A 366 18.56 0.53 -4.87
C SER A 366 20.06 0.20 -4.79
N PRO A 367 20.46 -1.08 -4.64
CA PRO A 367 19.61 -2.27 -4.63
C PRO A 367 18.96 -2.53 -3.27
N TYR A 368 17.67 -2.84 -3.29
CA TYR A 368 16.91 -3.21 -2.09
C TYR A 368 17.24 -4.65 -1.67
N ILE A 369 17.22 -4.92 -0.37
CA ILE A 369 17.40 -6.25 0.20
C ILE A 369 16.02 -6.74 0.64
N ALA A 370 15.41 -7.65 -0.12
CA ALA A 370 14.16 -8.28 0.26
C ALA A 370 14.46 -9.52 1.13
N GLN A 371 13.97 -9.51 2.37
CA GLN A 371 14.14 -10.63 3.31
C GLN A 371 12.85 -11.46 3.35
N ILE A 372 12.99 -12.78 3.34
CA ILE A 372 11.93 -13.70 3.78
C ILE A 372 12.28 -14.27 5.15
N LYS A 373 11.31 -14.26 6.07
CA LYS A 373 11.30 -15.12 7.26
C LYS A 373 10.18 -16.15 7.16
N ILE A 374 10.45 -17.39 7.55
CA ILE A 374 9.43 -18.45 7.69
C ILE A 374 9.52 -19.01 9.11
N SER A 375 8.37 -19.17 9.76
CA SER A 375 8.18 -19.93 11.00
C SER A 375 7.28 -21.13 10.73
N GLY A 376 7.66 -22.32 11.19
CA GLY A 376 6.90 -23.57 11.09
C GLY A 376 6.61 -24.15 12.47
N PHE A 377 5.43 -24.75 12.63
CA PHE A 377 4.94 -25.28 13.90
C PHE A 377 4.39 -26.71 13.73
N GLY A 378 4.63 -27.59 14.71
CA GLY A 378 4.11 -28.95 14.72
C GLY A 378 4.45 -29.71 16.00
N GLU A 379 4.42 -31.04 15.93
CA GLU A 379 4.75 -31.91 17.07
C GLU A 379 6.26 -31.87 17.39
N ALA A 380 7.12 -31.68 16.38
CA ALA A 380 8.56 -31.48 16.58
C ALA A 380 8.95 -30.07 17.09
N GLY A 381 7.98 -29.22 17.49
CA GLY A 381 8.22 -27.90 18.09
C GLY A 381 7.99 -26.72 17.14
N GLU A 382 8.75 -25.63 17.33
CA GLU A 382 8.80 -24.50 16.40
C GLU A 382 10.15 -24.46 15.68
N PHE A 383 10.13 -24.17 14.39
CA PHE A 383 11.31 -23.94 13.57
C PHE A 383 11.24 -22.59 12.88
N GLU A 384 12.36 -21.89 12.79
CA GLU A 384 12.50 -20.65 12.03
C GLU A 384 13.60 -20.75 10.98
N GLY A 385 13.49 -19.94 9.94
CA GLY A 385 14.55 -19.66 9.01
C GLY A 385 14.38 -18.29 8.38
N GLU A 386 15.46 -17.74 7.86
CA GLU A 386 15.49 -16.49 7.10
C GLU A 386 16.41 -16.64 5.89
N ASP A 387 16.11 -15.93 4.80
CA ASP A 387 17.00 -15.75 3.66
C ASP A 387 16.72 -14.41 2.96
N THR A 388 17.62 -13.96 2.09
CA THR A 388 17.58 -12.63 1.45
C THR A 388 17.86 -12.70 -0.05
N VAL A 389 17.14 -11.90 -0.83
CA VAL A 389 17.34 -11.74 -2.27
C VAL A 389 17.56 -10.27 -2.63
N ILE A 390 18.53 -9.99 -3.49
CA ILE A 390 18.88 -8.62 -3.89
C ILE A 390 17.96 -8.20 -5.04
N VAL A 391 17.41 -6.99 -4.94
CA VAL A 391 16.49 -6.42 -5.94
C VAL A 391 17.02 -5.09 -6.44
N THR A 392 17.63 -5.12 -7.63
CA THR A 392 18.08 -3.92 -8.35
C THR A 392 16.89 -3.28 -9.05
N VAL A 393 16.46 -2.13 -8.55
CA VAL A 393 15.46 -1.27 -9.20
C VAL A 393 16.18 -0.19 -9.99
N SER A 394 15.65 0.13 -11.18
CA SER A 394 16.24 1.13 -12.09
C SER A 394 15.14 1.92 -12.80
N ARG A 395 15.41 3.17 -13.17
CA ARG A 395 14.42 4.03 -13.85
C ARG A 395 14.73 4.12 -15.34
N ALA A 396 13.68 4.04 -16.17
CA ALA A 396 13.80 4.30 -17.60
C ALA A 396 14.31 5.74 -17.84
N PRO A 397 15.46 5.93 -18.51
CA PRO A 397 16.05 7.25 -18.73
C PRO A 397 15.21 8.08 -19.71
N ALA A 398 14.94 9.33 -19.35
CA ALA A 398 14.07 10.22 -20.13
C ALA A 398 14.77 10.69 -21.43
N ILE A 399 14.26 10.23 -22.57
CA ILE A 399 14.59 10.75 -23.90
C ILE A 399 13.60 11.87 -24.23
N GLU A 400 14.09 13.07 -24.55
CA GLU A 400 13.32 14.12 -25.21
C GLU A 400 13.57 14.02 -26.71
N VAL A 401 12.54 14.20 -27.54
CA VAL A 401 12.64 14.12 -29.00
C VAL A 401 11.97 15.34 -29.63
N PHE A 402 12.64 15.97 -30.58
CA PHE A 402 12.16 17.11 -31.35
C PHE A 402 12.23 16.79 -32.85
N ALA A 403 11.07 16.72 -33.51
CA ALA A 403 10.97 16.41 -34.94
C ALA A 403 11.25 17.60 -35.88
N GLY A 404 11.52 18.79 -35.34
CA GLY A 404 11.73 20.03 -36.11
C GLY A 404 10.55 21.02 -36.00
N GLU A 405 10.73 22.21 -36.57
CA GLU A 405 9.66 23.22 -36.69
C GLU A 405 8.70 22.89 -37.84
N SER A 406 7.46 23.39 -37.79
CA SER A 406 6.47 23.10 -38.85
C SER A 406 6.83 23.76 -40.18
N ILE A 407 6.90 22.96 -41.24
CA ILE A 407 7.40 23.34 -42.57
C ILE A 407 6.22 23.66 -43.50
N SER A 408 6.41 24.55 -44.47
CA SER A 408 5.47 24.72 -45.58
C SER A 408 6.21 24.79 -46.91
N ILE A 409 5.72 24.03 -47.89
CA ILE A 409 6.31 23.82 -49.22
C ILE A 409 5.20 23.75 -50.29
N GLU A 410 5.58 23.75 -51.57
CA GLU A 410 4.68 23.47 -52.68
C GLU A 410 4.67 21.96 -53.03
N ALA A 411 3.58 21.45 -53.59
CA ALA A 411 3.51 20.02 -53.95
C ALA A 411 4.52 19.68 -55.06
N GLY A 412 5.36 18.68 -54.79
CA GLY A 412 6.52 18.31 -55.61
C GLY A 412 7.88 18.70 -55.02
N ASP A 413 7.92 19.56 -53.99
CA ASP A 413 9.17 19.91 -53.30
C ASP A 413 9.66 18.78 -52.36
N THR A 414 10.99 18.66 -52.24
CA THR A 414 11.66 17.75 -51.28
C THR A 414 11.93 18.45 -49.96
N VAL A 415 11.22 18.05 -48.92
CA VAL A 415 11.44 18.46 -47.54
C VAL A 415 12.66 17.74 -46.99
N HIS A 416 13.55 18.48 -46.32
CA HIS A 416 14.64 17.92 -45.52
C HIS A 416 14.27 18.04 -44.04
N PHE A 417 14.14 16.90 -43.37
CA PHE A 417 13.84 16.85 -41.94
C PHE A 417 15.14 16.78 -41.14
N SER A 418 15.17 17.47 -40.01
CA SER A 418 16.31 17.48 -39.08
C SER A 418 15.77 17.42 -37.65
N GLY A 419 15.64 16.21 -37.14
CA GLY A 419 15.24 15.97 -35.75
C GLY A 419 16.45 15.94 -34.82
N SER A 420 16.21 16.21 -33.54
CA SER A 420 17.18 16.08 -32.46
C SER A 420 16.57 15.36 -31.25
N PHE A 421 17.42 14.75 -30.43
CA PHE A 421 16.98 14.07 -29.20
C PHE A 421 18.05 14.15 -28.10
N THR A 422 17.64 14.04 -26.84
CA THR A 422 18.59 13.90 -25.73
C THR A 422 19.09 12.45 -25.65
N ARG A 423 20.40 12.26 -25.45
CA ARG A 423 21.01 10.93 -25.24
C ARG A 423 21.57 10.86 -23.81
N PRO A 424 20.81 10.33 -22.84
CA PRO A 424 21.32 9.96 -21.52
C PRO A 424 22.48 8.95 -21.63
N THR A 425 23.31 8.85 -20.58
CA THR A 425 24.47 7.93 -20.54
C THR A 425 24.08 6.46 -20.40
N GLU A 426 22.82 6.21 -20.06
CA GLU A 426 22.26 4.91 -19.71
C GLU A 426 21.65 4.18 -20.92
N ILE A 427 21.58 4.83 -22.09
CA ILE A 427 20.98 4.25 -23.30
C ILE A 427 21.99 3.78 -24.36
N ARG A 428 21.72 2.59 -24.91
CA ARG A 428 22.50 1.87 -25.93
C ARG A 428 21.62 1.49 -27.11
N ASP A 429 22.23 1.06 -28.22
CA ASP A 429 21.56 0.58 -29.44
C ASP A 429 20.45 1.49 -30.02
N VAL A 430 20.67 2.81 -29.92
CA VAL A 430 19.71 3.85 -30.32
C VAL A 430 19.39 3.76 -31.81
N LYS A 431 18.09 3.76 -32.14
CA LYS A 431 17.52 3.72 -33.49
C LYS A 431 16.50 4.83 -33.67
N TYR A 432 16.27 5.22 -34.92
CA TYR A 432 15.27 6.21 -35.30
C TYR A 432 14.38 5.71 -36.44
N VAL A 433 13.15 6.19 -36.47
CA VAL A 433 12.16 5.94 -37.53
C VAL A 433 11.37 7.22 -37.79
N TRP A 434 11.27 7.62 -39.06
CA TRP A 434 10.40 8.68 -39.56
C TRP A 434 9.20 8.06 -40.27
N ASP A 435 7.99 8.35 -39.79
CA ASP A 435 6.73 8.16 -40.53
C ASP A 435 6.28 9.51 -41.09
N PHE A 436 6.16 9.63 -42.41
CA PHE A 436 5.82 10.88 -43.09
C PHE A 436 4.32 11.22 -43.11
N GLY A 437 3.47 10.41 -42.49
CA GLY A 437 2.05 10.70 -42.26
C GLY A 437 1.16 10.61 -43.52
N GLU A 438 1.63 9.88 -44.54
CA GLU A 438 0.90 9.66 -45.81
C GLU A 438 0.73 8.19 -46.21
N GLY A 439 1.23 7.24 -45.41
CA GLY A 439 1.23 5.82 -45.76
C GLY A 439 2.38 5.38 -46.67
N SER A 440 3.37 6.26 -46.89
CA SER A 440 4.69 5.89 -47.43
C SER A 440 5.39 4.90 -46.49
N ALA A 441 6.35 4.13 -47.02
CA ALA A 441 7.24 3.34 -46.15
C ALA A 441 8.05 4.29 -45.22
N PRO A 442 8.20 3.97 -43.93
CA PRO A 442 8.95 4.81 -43.00
C PRO A 442 10.47 4.70 -43.22
N GLU A 443 11.18 5.82 -43.07
CA GLU A 443 12.65 5.89 -43.19
C GLU A 443 13.30 5.74 -41.81
N GLY A 444 14.25 4.82 -41.62
CA GLY A 444 14.84 4.58 -40.31
C GLY A 444 16.22 3.92 -40.33
N GLY A 445 16.92 4.01 -39.21
CA GLY A 445 18.30 3.56 -39.06
C GLY A 445 18.79 3.50 -37.61
N SER A 446 20.07 3.16 -37.42
CA SER A 446 20.73 3.18 -36.11
C SER A 446 21.58 4.46 -35.96
N VAL A 447 21.57 5.07 -34.77
CA VAL A 447 22.23 6.35 -34.51
C VAL A 447 23.56 6.11 -33.79
N ALA A 448 24.67 6.40 -34.48
CA ALA A 448 26.03 6.24 -33.98
C ALA A 448 26.25 6.92 -32.61
N GLU A 449 27.19 6.37 -31.83
CA GLU A 449 27.51 6.87 -30.49
C GLU A 449 27.92 8.36 -30.51
N GLY A 450 27.50 9.12 -29.50
CA GLY A 450 27.69 10.57 -29.43
C GLY A 450 26.81 11.41 -30.37
N VAL A 451 26.11 10.82 -31.35
CA VAL A 451 25.21 11.56 -32.26
C VAL A 451 23.81 11.69 -31.65
N THR A 452 23.29 12.92 -31.66
CA THR A 452 21.99 13.34 -31.09
C THR A 452 21.05 13.96 -32.13
N THR A 453 21.41 13.93 -33.41
CA THR A 453 20.61 14.44 -34.53
C THR A 453 20.34 13.34 -35.55
N VAL A 454 19.18 13.41 -36.20
CA VAL A 454 18.75 12.48 -37.24
C VAL A 454 18.10 13.25 -38.38
N VAL A 455 18.51 12.91 -39.61
CA VAL A 455 18.02 13.57 -40.82
C VAL A 455 17.33 12.57 -41.73
N ALA A 456 16.37 13.06 -42.51
CA ALA A 456 15.59 12.31 -43.48
C ALA A 456 15.17 13.26 -44.62
N SER A 457 14.72 12.74 -45.76
CA SER A 457 14.30 13.60 -46.88
C SER A 457 13.16 12.97 -47.68
N HIS A 458 12.03 13.67 -47.75
CA HIS A 458 10.81 13.17 -48.38
C HIS A 458 10.16 14.22 -49.28
N THR A 459 9.54 13.77 -50.37
CA THR A 459 8.91 14.62 -51.39
C THR A 459 7.41 14.37 -51.37
N TYR A 460 6.61 15.40 -51.11
CA TYR A 460 5.14 15.27 -51.09
C TYR A 460 4.56 15.59 -52.47
N PRO A 461 4.06 14.60 -53.24
CA PRO A 461 3.67 14.81 -54.64
C PRO A 461 2.32 15.50 -54.81
N ASN A 462 1.49 15.53 -53.76
CA ASN A 462 0.14 16.08 -53.80
C ASN A 462 -0.04 17.15 -52.72
N HIS A 463 -0.74 18.23 -53.05
CA HIS A 463 -1.25 19.15 -52.04
C HIS A 463 -2.42 18.51 -51.29
N ARG A 464 -2.70 18.95 -50.06
CA ARG A 464 -3.95 18.60 -49.36
C ARG A 464 -4.34 19.71 -48.36
N PRO A 465 -5.63 19.90 -48.03
CA PRO A 465 -6.11 21.02 -47.21
C PRO A 465 -5.72 20.96 -45.71
N TYR A 466 -5.07 19.88 -45.27
CA TYR A 466 -4.63 19.68 -43.88
C TYR A 466 -3.15 19.27 -43.84
N ARG A 467 -2.40 19.74 -42.84
CA ARG A 467 -0.98 19.37 -42.68
C ARG A 467 -0.78 17.84 -42.70
N TYR A 468 0.35 17.39 -43.22
CA TYR A 468 0.89 16.07 -42.90
C TYR A 468 1.45 16.11 -41.48
N GLU A 469 1.30 15.00 -40.75
CA GLU A 469 1.80 14.86 -39.37
C GLU A 469 2.91 13.83 -39.39
N VAL A 470 4.15 14.33 -39.41
CA VAL A 470 5.35 13.53 -39.56
C VAL A 470 5.86 13.17 -38.18
N ARG A 471 5.93 11.86 -37.87
CA ARG A 471 6.40 11.36 -36.58
C ARG A 471 7.85 10.93 -36.69
N LEU A 472 8.70 11.51 -35.84
CA LEU A 472 10.00 10.94 -35.48
C LEU A 472 9.82 10.09 -34.22
N THR A 473 10.12 8.80 -34.30
CA THR A 473 10.25 7.91 -33.14
C THR A 473 11.73 7.56 -32.92
N ILE A 474 12.20 7.68 -31.68
CA ILE A 474 13.50 7.20 -31.20
C ILE A 474 13.25 5.98 -30.31
N THR A 475 14.00 4.91 -30.53
CA THR A 475 14.00 3.70 -29.69
C THR A 475 15.41 3.40 -29.21
N ALA A 476 15.55 2.90 -27.99
CA ALA A 476 16.85 2.52 -27.40
C ALA A 476 16.68 1.37 -26.39
N GLN A 477 17.81 0.79 -25.96
CA GLN A 477 17.87 -0.11 -24.81
C GLN A 477 18.50 0.61 -23.63
N SER A 478 17.98 0.38 -22.43
CA SER A 478 18.59 0.84 -21.17
C SER A 478 18.68 -0.34 -20.20
N ASP A 479 19.44 -0.18 -19.11
CA ASP A 479 19.53 -1.21 -18.07
C ASP A 479 18.17 -1.40 -17.31
N ALA A 480 17.23 -0.43 -17.45
CA ALA A 480 15.83 -0.51 -17.02
C ALA A 480 14.86 -1.07 -18.09
N GLY A 481 15.37 -1.55 -19.24
CA GLY A 481 14.56 -2.06 -20.35
C GLY A 481 14.51 -1.14 -21.58
N PRO A 482 13.66 -1.47 -22.58
CA PRO A 482 13.54 -0.70 -23.82
C PRO A 482 12.87 0.65 -23.58
N VAL A 483 13.39 1.71 -24.19
CA VAL A 483 12.83 3.07 -24.13
C VAL A 483 12.41 3.49 -25.53
N GLU A 484 11.17 3.99 -25.66
CA GLU A 484 10.66 4.61 -26.89
C GLU A 484 10.12 6.00 -26.56
N GLN A 485 10.45 6.98 -27.40
CA GLN A 485 9.82 8.30 -27.38
C GLN A 485 9.57 8.79 -28.80
N SER A 486 8.47 9.51 -29.03
CA SER A 486 8.19 10.12 -30.34
C SER A 486 7.79 11.59 -30.28
N SER A 487 8.00 12.27 -31.40
CA SER A 487 7.76 13.71 -31.61
C SER A 487 7.11 13.91 -32.97
N VAL A 488 6.29 14.95 -33.13
CA VAL A 488 5.50 15.16 -34.37
C VAL A 488 5.71 16.57 -34.92
N VAL A 489 6.04 16.67 -36.20
CA VAL A 489 6.18 17.93 -36.95
C VAL A 489 5.11 18.04 -38.04
N GLY A 490 4.58 19.25 -38.24
CA GLY A 490 3.54 19.51 -39.22
C GLY A 490 4.10 20.00 -40.56
N VAL A 491 3.70 19.39 -41.68
CA VAL A 491 4.09 19.84 -43.03
C VAL A 491 2.88 20.32 -43.82
N PHE A 492 2.87 21.60 -44.19
CA PHE A 492 1.82 22.26 -44.96
C PHE A 492 2.19 22.32 -46.45
N VAL A 493 1.75 21.30 -47.20
CA VAL A 493 1.97 21.17 -48.65
C VAL A 493 0.87 21.93 -49.39
N ARG A 494 1.25 23.02 -50.04
CA ARG A 494 0.35 23.90 -50.80
C ARG A 494 0.22 23.44 -52.25
N GLU A 495 -0.83 23.88 -52.92
CA GLU A 495 -0.85 23.89 -54.38
C GLU A 495 0.37 24.67 -54.88
N PRO A 496 1.12 24.16 -55.88
CA PRO A 496 2.19 24.93 -56.48
C PRO A 496 1.61 26.16 -57.15
N LEU A 497 2.30 27.31 -57.07
CA LEU A 497 1.81 28.56 -57.63
C LEU A 497 1.78 28.49 -59.17
N GLY A 498 0.63 28.06 -59.69
CA GLY A 498 0.40 27.79 -61.10
C GLY A 498 0.90 28.93 -61.98
N TRP A 499 1.77 28.56 -62.95
CA TRP A 499 2.48 29.50 -63.82
C TRP A 499 1.54 30.56 -64.36
N THR A 500 1.77 31.82 -64.01
CA THR A 500 0.96 32.95 -64.49
C THR A 500 1.24 33.20 -65.98
N ILE A 501 0.54 32.45 -66.83
CA ILE A 501 0.50 32.67 -68.27
C ILE A 501 -0.07 34.07 -68.50
N GLY A 502 0.80 35.03 -68.82
CA GLY A 502 0.41 36.39 -69.09
C GLY A 502 -0.59 36.47 -70.24
N GLY A 503 -1.86 36.74 -69.94
CA GLY A 503 -2.92 36.92 -70.93
C GLY A 503 -4.09 35.93 -70.90
N TRP A 504 -4.29 35.14 -69.83
CA TRP A 504 -5.52 34.36 -69.64
C TRP A 504 -6.27 34.75 -68.35
N ASP A 505 -7.19 35.71 -68.49
CA ASP A 505 -8.20 36.05 -67.48
C ASP A 505 -9.52 35.36 -67.82
N GLY A 506 -9.94 34.42 -66.97
CA GLY A 506 -11.19 33.68 -67.14
C GLY A 506 -12.46 34.48 -66.81
N GLU A 507 -12.36 35.58 -66.06
CA GLU A 507 -13.51 36.34 -65.59
C GLU A 507 -14.13 37.20 -66.72
N ASP A 508 -13.30 37.70 -67.64
CA ASP A 508 -13.75 38.60 -68.72
C ASP A 508 -14.34 37.87 -69.94
N GLN A 509 -13.91 36.65 -70.25
CA GLN A 509 -14.56 35.81 -71.27
C GLN A 509 -16.03 35.48 -70.91
N ILE A 510 -16.28 35.14 -69.63
CA ILE A 510 -17.64 34.85 -69.13
C ILE A 510 -18.52 36.11 -69.19
N LYS A 511 -17.98 37.27 -68.77
CA LYS A 511 -18.67 38.57 -68.92
C LYS A 511 -18.87 38.99 -70.38
N GLY A 512 -18.03 38.52 -71.30
CA GLY A 512 -18.21 38.68 -72.75
C GLY A 512 -19.40 37.88 -73.28
N ALA A 513 -19.47 36.59 -72.96
CA ALA A 513 -20.55 35.69 -73.41
C ALA A 513 -21.94 36.12 -72.91
N VAL A 514 -22.05 36.63 -71.68
CA VAL A 514 -23.32 37.14 -71.14
C VAL A 514 -23.78 38.42 -71.87
N ARG A 515 -22.85 39.26 -72.35
CA ARG A 515 -23.17 40.47 -73.14
C ARG A 515 -23.61 40.15 -74.56
N SER A 516 -23.05 39.11 -75.21
CA SER A 516 -23.53 38.68 -76.52
C SER A 516 -24.91 38.00 -76.44
N LEU A 517 -25.15 37.16 -75.41
CA LEU A 517 -26.45 36.51 -75.19
C LEU A 517 -27.57 37.52 -74.96
N SER A 518 -27.35 38.53 -74.12
CA SER A 518 -28.32 39.60 -73.85
C SER A 518 -28.59 40.50 -75.06
N ALA A 519 -27.57 40.77 -75.90
CA ALA A 519 -27.75 41.47 -77.17
C ALA A 519 -28.64 40.69 -78.16
N VAL A 520 -28.50 39.36 -78.26
CA VAL A 520 -29.35 38.51 -79.11
C VAL A 520 -30.81 38.51 -78.63
N VAL A 521 -31.06 38.44 -77.32
CA VAL A 521 -32.43 38.50 -76.75
C VAL A 521 -33.09 39.88 -77.01
N LEU A 522 -32.34 40.98 -76.92
CA LEU A 522 -32.82 42.31 -77.26
C LEU A 522 -33.09 42.47 -78.77
N GLY A 523 -32.25 41.88 -79.62
CA GLY A 523 -32.46 41.85 -81.07
C GLY A 523 -33.73 41.08 -81.47
N LEU A 524 -33.94 39.89 -80.91
CA LEU A 524 -35.11 39.06 -81.17
C LEU A 524 -36.41 39.69 -80.66
N THR A 525 -36.41 40.30 -79.47
CA THR A 525 -37.60 41.01 -78.95
C THR A 525 -37.94 42.25 -79.79
N THR A 526 -36.94 43.00 -80.25
CA THR A 526 -37.14 44.15 -81.16
C THR A 526 -37.71 43.72 -82.52
N LEU A 527 -37.22 42.61 -83.09
CA LEU A 527 -37.77 42.02 -84.31
C LEU A 527 -39.20 41.49 -84.11
N GLY A 528 -39.49 40.87 -82.96
CA GLY A 528 -40.84 40.41 -82.61
C GLY A 528 -41.85 41.55 -82.54
N ILE A 529 -41.47 42.68 -81.93
CA ILE A 529 -42.29 43.91 -81.90
C ILE A 529 -42.56 44.41 -83.33
N TRP A 530 -41.55 44.46 -84.19
CA TRP A 530 -41.72 44.84 -85.60
C TRP A 530 -42.66 43.88 -86.35
N PHE A 531 -42.54 42.57 -86.11
CA PHE A 531 -43.38 41.56 -86.75
C PHE A 531 -44.86 41.70 -86.33
N VAL A 532 -45.13 42.02 -85.06
CA VAL A 532 -46.49 42.30 -84.56
C VAL A 532 -47.05 43.61 -85.15
N ILE A 533 -46.26 44.69 -85.21
CA ILE A 533 -46.68 45.98 -85.78
C ILE A 533 -47.01 45.83 -87.29
N PHE A 534 -46.22 45.06 -88.04
CA PHE A 534 -46.42 44.84 -89.47
C PHE A 534 -47.31 43.62 -89.80
N ALA A 535 -47.83 42.90 -88.81
CA ALA A 535 -48.75 41.78 -89.01
C ALA A 535 -49.90 42.06 -90.00
N PRO A 536 -50.65 43.18 -89.96
CA PRO A 536 -51.68 43.47 -90.97
C PRO A 536 -51.12 43.62 -92.40
N VAL A 537 -49.90 44.12 -92.55
CA VAL A 537 -49.23 44.23 -93.86
C VAL A 537 -48.84 42.84 -94.37
N TRP A 538 -48.24 42.00 -93.52
CA TRP A 538 -47.89 40.62 -93.86
C TRP A 538 -49.12 39.77 -94.20
N VAL A 539 -50.25 39.95 -93.52
CA VAL A 539 -51.52 39.30 -93.88
C VAL A 539 -51.99 39.70 -95.28
N VAL A 540 -51.92 40.99 -95.64
CA VAL A 540 -52.25 41.44 -97.01
C VAL A 540 -51.30 40.83 -98.05
N VAL A 541 -49.99 40.80 -97.78
CA VAL A 541 -48.99 40.17 -98.67
C VAL A 541 -49.29 38.68 -98.85
N ILE A 542 -49.61 37.95 -97.78
CA ILE A 542 -49.96 36.52 -97.83
C ILE A 542 -51.25 36.30 -98.63
N VAL A 543 -52.29 37.11 -98.44
CA VAL A 543 -53.54 37.04 -99.23
C VAL A 543 -53.27 37.28 -100.71
N VAL A 544 -52.43 38.26 -101.07
CA VAL A 544 -52.01 38.51 -102.46
C VAL A 544 -51.22 37.32 -103.02
N VAL A 545 -50.25 36.77 -102.29
CA VAL A 545 -49.47 35.59 -102.73
C VAL A 545 -50.35 34.36 -102.92
N VAL A 546 -51.33 34.11 -102.05
CA VAL A 546 -52.29 33.00 -102.17
C VAL A 546 -53.21 33.18 -103.39
N LEU A 547 -53.67 34.41 -103.66
CA LEU A 547 -54.46 34.73 -104.86
C LEU A 547 -53.64 34.58 -106.15
N VAL A 548 -52.36 34.96 -106.14
CA VAL A 548 -51.44 34.79 -107.28
C VAL A 548 -51.11 33.30 -107.51
N ARG A 549 -50.84 32.52 -106.45
CA ARG A 549 -50.65 31.06 -106.56
C ARG A 549 -51.89 30.35 -107.10
N ARG A 550 -53.10 30.72 -106.63
CA ARG A 550 -54.37 30.21 -107.18
C ARG A 550 -54.63 30.61 -108.64
N ARG A 551 -53.97 31.64 -109.18
CA ARG A 551 -54.07 32.03 -110.60
C ARG A 551 -53.03 31.38 -111.53
N ARG A 552 -51.91 30.87 -111.02
CA ARG A 552 -50.85 30.22 -111.84
C ARG A 552 -51.02 28.71 -112.04
N ALA A 553 -52.01 28.08 -111.40
CA ALA A 553 -52.29 26.64 -111.55
C ALA A 553 -53.16 26.31 -112.79
N ARG A 554 -52.71 26.70 -114.00
CA ARG A 554 -53.30 26.29 -115.30
C ARG A 554 -52.23 26.27 -116.40
N ASN A 555 -51.82 25.05 -116.79
CA ASN A 555 -51.35 24.52 -118.10
C ASN A 555 -50.58 25.41 -119.12
N PRO A 556 -49.71 24.80 -119.97
CA PRO A 556 -48.95 23.54 -119.82
C PRO A 556 -47.52 23.58 -120.44
N GLN A 557 -46.93 22.39 -120.63
CA GLN A 557 -45.88 21.98 -121.60
C GLN A 557 -44.37 22.17 -121.28
N THR A 558 -43.75 21.04 -120.93
CA THR A 558 -42.36 20.59 -121.27
C THR A 558 -42.16 20.42 -122.79
N PRO A 559 -40.90 20.42 -123.29
CA PRO A 559 -40.27 19.14 -123.72
C PRO A 559 -38.72 19.02 -123.62
N ASP A 560 -38.08 17.84 -123.57
CA ASP A 560 -38.47 16.54 -122.95
C ASP A 560 -37.25 15.67 -122.47
N PRO A 561 -36.39 15.00 -123.31
CA PRO A 561 -35.56 13.86 -122.85
C PRO A 561 -34.03 14.02 -123.10
N GLU A 562 -33.09 13.05 -122.97
CA GLU A 562 -33.00 11.56 -123.10
C GLU A 562 -31.66 11.16 -122.39
N GLN A 563 -31.32 9.99 -121.80
CA GLN A 563 -31.84 8.62 -121.55
C GLN A 563 -31.49 8.26 -120.05
N GLU A 564 -31.87 7.20 -119.32
CA GLU A 564 -32.28 5.78 -119.57
C GLU A 564 -31.10 4.82 -119.89
N LEU A 565 -30.93 3.61 -119.30
CA LEU A 565 -31.58 2.91 -118.16
C LEU A 565 -30.55 2.75 -116.99
N GLU A 566 -30.28 1.67 -116.22
CA GLU A 566 -30.72 0.25 -115.98
C GLU A 566 -30.07 -0.16 -114.62
N GLU A 567 -30.44 -1.13 -113.76
CA GLU A 567 -31.51 -2.16 -113.67
C GLU A 567 -32.04 -2.18 -112.18
N GLU A 568 -32.44 -3.33 -111.55
CA GLU A 568 -33.00 -3.37 -110.16
C GLU A 568 -32.51 -4.59 -109.26
N PRO A 569 -33.26 -5.28 -108.35
CA PRO A 569 -32.74 -5.56 -106.98
C PRO A 569 -32.62 -7.05 -106.56
N ASP A 570 -32.07 -7.30 -105.35
CA ASP A 570 -32.41 -8.38 -104.39
C ASP A 570 -31.48 -8.33 -103.14
N SER A 571 -31.72 -8.89 -101.95
CA SER A 571 -32.96 -9.39 -101.28
C SER A 571 -32.72 -9.53 -99.74
N ASP A 572 -33.73 -10.01 -98.99
CA ASP A 572 -33.83 -10.07 -97.52
C ASP A 572 -33.29 -11.37 -96.83
N GLU A 573 -33.36 -11.38 -95.48
CA GLU A 573 -33.59 -12.51 -94.56
C GLU A 573 -32.62 -13.73 -94.43
N SER A 574 -32.02 -13.87 -93.23
CA SER A 574 -32.08 -15.03 -92.29
C SER A 574 -31.23 -14.68 -91.04
N GLU A 575 -31.66 -14.84 -89.78
CA GLU A 575 -32.14 -16.02 -89.03
C GLU A 575 -31.09 -17.14 -88.83
N GLU A 576 -30.31 -17.03 -87.73
CA GLU A 576 -30.24 -18.06 -86.66
C GLU A 576 -29.94 -17.42 -85.29
#